data_AF-A0A7C1RPD1-F1
#
_entry.id   AF-A0A7C1RPD1-F1
#
_cell.length_a   1.000
_cell.length_b   1.000
_cell.length_c   1.000
_cell.angle_alpha   90.00
_cell.angle_beta   90.00
_cell.angle_gamma   90.00
#
_symmetry.space_group_name_H-M   'P 1'
#
loop_
_entity.id
_entity.type
_entity.pdbx_description
1 polymer ?
#
loop_
_entity_poly.entity_id
_entity_poly.type
_entity_poly.pdbx_seq_one_letter_code
_entity_poly.pdbx_strand_id
1 'polypeptide(L)'
;MVLGIIGLFMLLALRTRKTYASAILIGWVVAILLMSLKPQWLYLDIPSNRIANYISYPLSIAGAFAFVWGINQVKNIKFKKYYLNARVLYVLFLILATFTAVSGLYDNSQSLKDRGEYQKAVQTFNASDYLANNTGNEDVILKDHNYIIADAWIKLFFMRDYSYPLSRGFFKRYEDPVKKREMCTLWMISTPNTVNGKKCFEGTGTNFIMVNPDFDGSQFEKSKEFWKIYSNEQIAVYYKNI
;
A
#
# COMPACT_ATOMS: atom_id res chain seq x y z
N MET A 1 10.74 -7.88 -14.36
CA MET A 1 10.47 -9.19 -13.70
C MET A 1 10.88 -10.40 -14.55
N VAL A 2 10.50 -10.50 -15.83
CA VAL A 2 10.78 -11.68 -16.69
C VAL A 2 12.26 -12.08 -16.73
N LEU A 3 13.17 -11.13 -16.98
CA LEU A 3 14.61 -11.39 -16.95
C LEU A 3 15.09 -11.92 -15.60
N GLY A 4 14.51 -11.45 -14.50
CA GLY A 4 14.83 -11.93 -13.15
C GLY A 4 14.43 -13.39 -12.94
N ILE A 5 13.26 -13.79 -13.44
CA ILE A 5 12.79 -15.18 -13.39
C ILE A 5 13.68 -16.08 -14.26
N ILE A 6 14.01 -15.64 -15.47
CA ILE A 6 14.96 -16.33 -16.35
C ILE A 6 16.31 -16.49 -15.64
N GLY A 7 16.81 -15.43 -15.01
CA GLY A 7 18.02 -15.43 -14.19
C GLY A 7 17.99 -16.43 -13.05
N LEU A 8 16.87 -16.52 -12.33
CA LEU A 8 16.70 -17.53 -11.29
C LEU A 8 16.79 -18.95 -11.86
N PHE A 9 16.08 -19.25 -12.95
CA PHE A 9 16.15 -20.56 -13.60
C PHE A 9 17.56 -20.89 -14.09
N MET A 10 18.26 -19.92 -14.67
CA MET A 10 19.65 -20.08 -15.09
C MET A 10 20.58 -20.35 -13.91
N LEU A 11 20.44 -19.61 -12.81
CA LEU A 11 21.23 -19.84 -11.59
C LEU A 11 20.98 -21.23 -11.00
N LEU A 12 19.75 -21.76 -11.10
CA LEU A 12 19.42 -23.12 -10.66
C LEU A 12 20.00 -24.21 -11.56
N ALA A 13 20.01 -23.97 -12.89
CA ALA A 13 20.46 -24.94 -13.90
C ALA A 13 21.98 -24.97 -14.09
N LEU A 14 22.67 -23.83 -13.93
CA LEU A 14 24.10 -23.71 -14.18
C LEU A 14 24.94 -24.23 -13.01
N ARG A 15 26.16 -24.70 -13.32
CA ARG A 15 27.12 -25.18 -12.31
C ARG A 15 27.54 -24.09 -11.32
N THR A 16 27.34 -22.82 -11.68
CA THR A 16 27.53 -21.62 -10.85
C THR A 16 26.62 -21.58 -9.61
N ARG A 17 25.58 -22.43 -9.55
CA ARG A 17 24.76 -22.67 -8.34
C ARG A 17 25.56 -23.08 -7.11
N LYS A 18 26.75 -23.66 -7.31
CA LYS A 18 27.62 -24.16 -6.23
C LYS A 18 28.43 -23.07 -5.54
N THR A 19 28.33 -21.81 -5.99
CA THR A 19 28.99 -20.68 -5.33
C THR A 19 28.11 -20.12 -4.22
N TYR A 20 28.73 -19.61 -3.14
CA TYR A 20 28.00 -18.98 -2.04
C TYR A 20 27.12 -17.81 -2.52
N ALA A 21 27.62 -17.00 -3.44
CA ALA A 21 26.88 -15.86 -4.00
C ALA A 21 25.58 -16.31 -4.69
N SER A 22 25.63 -17.34 -5.54
CA SER A 22 24.44 -17.89 -6.19
C SER A 22 23.49 -18.52 -5.18
N ALA A 23 24.01 -19.25 -4.18
CA ALA A 23 23.19 -19.89 -3.15
C ALA A 23 22.41 -18.85 -2.32
N ILE A 24 23.06 -17.75 -1.91
CA ILE A 24 22.43 -16.63 -1.21
C ILE A 24 21.35 -16.00 -2.09
N LEU A 25 21.66 -15.70 -3.35
CA LEU A 25 20.70 -15.06 -4.26
C LEU A 25 19.48 -15.95 -4.53
N ILE A 26 19.69 -17.25 -4.79
CA ILE A 26 18.61 -18.22 -4.96
C ILE A 26 17.77 -18.30 -3.69
N GLY A 27 18.41 -18.49 -2.53
CA GLY A 27 17.72 -18.57 -1.24
C GLY A 27 16.89 -17.33 -0.95
N TRP A 28 17.43 -16.14 -1.26
CA TRP A 28 16.74 -14.87 -1.07
C TRP A 28 15.51 -14.74 -1.97
N VAL A 29 15.64 -15.01 -3.27
CA VAL A 29 14.51 -14.97 -4.21
C VAL A 29 13.44 -15.99 -3.83
N VAL A 30 13.84 -17.24 -3.55
CA VAL A 30 12.92 -18.34 -3.23
C VAL A 30 12.19 -18.08 -1.92
N ALA A 31 12.88 -17.62 -0.87
CA ALA A 31 12.25 -17.29 0.40
C ALA A 31 11.18 -16.20 0.23
N ILE A 32 11.49 -15.10 -0.47
CA ILE A 32 10.52 -14.04 -0.72
C ILE A 32 9.36 -14.52 -1.60
N LEU A 33 9.61 -15.35 -2.62
CA LEU A 33 8.56 -15.94 -3.44
C LEU A 33 7.61 -16.79 -2.60
N LEU A 34 8.13 -17.65 -1.74
CA LEU A 34 7.31 -18.50 -0.86
C LEU A 34 6.49 -17.65 0.12
N MET A 35 7.12 -16.67 0.76
CA MET A 35 6.44 -15.74 1.66
C MET A 35 5.37 -14.90 0.94
N SER A 36 5.54 -14.60 -0.35
CA SER A 36 4.59 -13.80 -1.12
C SER A 36 3.43 -14.64 -1.69
N LEU A 37 3.72 -15.82 -2.24
CA LEU A 37 2.74 -16.65 -2.94
C LEU A 37 1.95 -17.56 -1.99
N LYS A 38 2.61 -18.08 -0.95
CA LYS A 38 2.04 -19.02 0.02
C LYS A 38 2.57 -18.73 1.44
N PRO A 39 2.29 -17.54 2.01
CA PRO A 39 2.73 -17.19 3.37
C PRO A 39 2.29 -18.21 4.44
N GLN A 40 1.14 -18.85 4.21
CA GLN A 40 0.56 -19.90 5.07
C GLN A 40 1.48 -21.11 5.24
N TRP A 41 2.30 -21.45 4.23
CA TRP A 41 3.25 -22.56 4.30
C TRP A 41 4.40 -22.29 5.26
N LEU A 42 4.64 -21.02 5.58
CA LEU A 42 5.66 -20.57 6.51
C LEU A 42 5.05 -20.08 7.83
N TYR A 43 3.75 -20.32 8.04
CA TYR A 43 3.01 -19.84 9.21
C TYR A 43 3.10 -18.32 9.40
N LEU A 44 3.21 -17.56 8.30
CA LEU A 44 3.30 -16.11 8.33
C LEU A 44 1.93 -15.45 8.12
N ASP A 45 1.60 -14.50 9.00
CA ASP A 45 0.37 -13.69 8.94
C ASP A 45 0.70 -12.25 8.48
N ILE A 46 1.26 -12.14 7.28
CA ILE A 46 1.67 -10.86 6.68
C ILE A 46 1.00 -10.70 5.32
N PRO A 47 0.46 -9.51 4.98
CA PRO A 47 -0.10 -9.26 3.65
C PRO A 47 0.91 -9.55 2.54
N SER A 48 0.60 -10.49 1.65
CA SER A 48 1.47 -10.93 0.55
C SER A 48 1.97 -9.79 -0.33
N ASN A 49 1.10 -8.80 -0.60
CA ASN A 49 1.44 -7.64 -1.42
C ASN A 49 2.56 -6.77 -0.84
N ARG A 50 2.71 -6.73 0.50
CA ARG A 50 3.83 -6.01 1.13
C ARG A 50 5.14 -6.74 0.97
N ILE A 51 5.11 -8.07 1.00
CA ILE A 51 6.30 -8.92 0.85
C ILE A 51 6.75 -8.94 -0.61
N ALA A 52 5.80 -8.98 -1.54
CA ALA A 52 6.07 -9.03 -2.97
C ALA A 52 6.95 -7.87 -3.45
N ASN A 53 6.82 -6.67 -2.87
CA ASN A 53 7.67 -5.54 -3.25
C ASN A 53 9.17 -5.77 -2.97
N TYR A 54 9.52 -6.58 -1.96
CA TYR A 54 10.92 -6.91 -1.65
C TYR A 54 11.55 -7.86 -2.66
N ILE A 55 10.76 -8.50 -3.53
CA ILE A 55 11.29 -9.40 -4.55
C ILE A 55 11.98 -8.66 -5.70
N SER A 56 11.64 -7.40 -5.90
CA SER A 56 12.10 -6.59 -7.02
C SER A 56 13.62 -6.53 -7.08
N TYR A 57 14.28 -6.30 -5.94
CA TYR A 57 15.72 -6.17 -5.88
C TYR A 57 16.50 -7.46 -6.18
N PRO A 58 16.24 -8.60 -5.51
CA PRO A 58 16.94 -9.85 -5.85
C PRO A 58 16.61 -10.37 -7.26
N LEU A 59 15.39 -10.14 -7.78
CA LEU A 59 15.10 -10.44 -9.18
C LEU A 59 15.85 -9.52 -10.17
N SER A 60 16.07 -8.25 -9.84
CA SER A 60 16.89 -7.36 -10.66
C SER A 60 18.33 -7.85 -10.75
N ILE A 61 18.91 -8.33 -9.63
CA ILE A 61 20.25 -8.93 -9.62
C ILE A 61 20.29 -10.21 -10.47
N ALA A 62 19.31 -11.11 -10.28
CA ALA A 62 19.20 -12.32 -11.09
C ALA A 62 19.04 -12.00 -12.59
N GLY A 63 18.27 -10.97 -12.93
CA GLY A 63 18.07 -10.50 -14.29
C GLY A 63 19.34 -9.94 -14.93
N ALA A 64 20.11 -9.16 -14.17
CA ALA A 64 21.42 -8.69 -14.60
C ALA A 64 22.39 -9.86 -14.85
N PHE A 65 22.38 -10.88 -13.99
CA PHE A 65 23.14 -12.10 -14.20
C PHE A 65 22.76 -12.80 -15.51
N ALA A 66 21.46 -13.05 -15.74
CA ALA A 66 20.98 -13.66 -16.99
C ALA A 66 21.45 -12.87 -18.22
N PHE A 67 21.33 -11.54 -18.16
CA PHE A 67 21.71 -10.66 -19.25
C PHE A 67 23.21 -10.74 -19.56
N VAL A 68 24.07 -10.56 -18.56
CA VAL A 68 25.53 -10.61 -18.72
C VAL A 68 25.99 -12.01 -19.15
N TRP A 69 25.41 -13.06 -18.56
CA TRP A 69 25.71 -14.43 -18.97
C TRP A 69 25.34 -14.67 -20.43
N GLY A 70 24.17 -14.19 -20.88
CA GLY A 70 23.74 -14.27 -22.27
C GLY A 70 24.73 -13.59 -23.22
N ILE A 71 25.18 -12.38 -22.91
CA ILE A 71 26.21 -11.67 -23.69
C ILE A 71 27.51 -12.49 -23.76
N ASN A 72 27.91 -13.11 -22.65
CA ASN A 72 29.13 -13.93 -22.61
C ASN A 72 29.03 -15.19 -23.48
N GLN A 73 27.84 -15.80 -23.64
CA GLN A 73 27.66 -16.92 -24.57
C GLN A 73 27.80 -16.51 -26.04
N VAL A 74 27.48 -15.25 -26.36
CA VAL A 74 27.67 -14.69 -27.70
C VAL A 74 29.13 -14.35 -27.98
N LYS A 75 30.04 -14.52 -27.02
CA LYS A 75 31.48 -14.33 -27.21
C LYS A 75 32.14 -15.60 -27.73
N ASN A 76 32.83 -15.54 -28.87
CA ASN A 76 33.66 -16.62 -29.36
C ASN A 76 34.97 -16.67 -28.56
N ILE A 77 35.13 -17.74 -27.78
CA ILE A 77 36.24 -17.94 -26.85
C ILE A 77 37.59 -18.08 -27.59
N LYS A 78 37.60 -18.68 -28.80
CA LYS A 78 38.83 -18.89 -29.58
C LYS A 78 39.38 -17.60 -30.21
N PHE A 79 38.50 -16.72 -30.69
CA PHE A 79 38.90 -15.53 -31.43
C PHE A 79 38.78 -14.22 -30.62
N LYS A 80 38.31 -14.29 -29.37
CA LYS A 80 37.96 -13.13 -28.53
C LYS A 80 36.99 -12.13 -29.20
N LYS A 81 36.30 -12.54 -30.27
CA LYS A 81 35.31 -11.74 -31.01
C LYS A 81 33.90 -12.20 -30.66
N TYR A 82 32.93 -11.29 -30.68
CA TYR A 82 31.53 -11.66 -30.53
C TYR A 82 31.00 -12.28 -31.82
N TYR A 83 30.10 -13.27 -31.72
CA TYR A 83 29.38 -13.85 -32.87
C TYR A 83 28.46 -12.81 -33.52
N LEU A 84 27.97 -11.84 -32.72
CA LEU A 84 27.25 -10.68 -33.19
C LEU A 84 28.20 -9.51 -33.45
N ASN A 85 27.87 -8.70 -34.47
CA ASN A 85 28.53 -7.43 -34.70
C ASN A 85 28.39 -6.54 -33.45
N ALA A 86 29.50 -5.93 -33.01
CA ALA A 86 29.53 -5.05 -31.84
C ALA A 86 28.50 -3.91 -31.92
N ARG A 87 28.24 -3.39 -33.14
CA ARG A 87 27.19 -2.37 -33.36
C ARG A 87 25.80 -2.90 -33.04
N VAL A 88 25.50 -4.14 -33.44
CA VAL A 88 24.21 -4.79 -33.16
C VAL A 88 24.04 -5.03 -31.67
N LEU A 89 25.08 -5.53 -30.99
CA LEU A 89 25.05 -5.74 -29.53
C LEU A 89 24.81 -4.43 -28.78
N TYR A 90 25.47 -3.34 -29.19
CA TYR A 90 25.30 -2.02 -28.60
C TYR A 90 23.87 -1.48 -28.81
N VAL A 91 23.32 -1.62 -30.02
CA VAL A 91 21.94 -1.22 -30.31
C VAL A 91 20.95 -2.02 -29.46
N LEU A 92 21.10 -3.35 -29.36
CA LEU A 92 20.24 -4.18 -28.51
C LEU A 92 20.32 -3.78 -27.04
N PHE A 93 21.51 -3.46 -26.54
CA PHE A 93 21.69 -2.94 -25.18
C PHE A 93 20.97 -1.59 -24.99
N LEU A 94 21.11 -0.66 -25.93
CA LEU A 94 20.42 0.64 -25.86
C LEU A 94 18.90 0.49 -25.89
N ILE A 95 18.37 -0.40 -26.73
CA ILE A 95 16.93 -0.71 -26.78
C ILE A 95 16.48 -1.25 -25.42
N LEU A 96 17.19 -2.22 -24.85
CA LEU A 96 16.84 -2.79 -23.54
C LEU A 96 16.90 -1.72 -22.44
N ALA A 97 17.96 -0.92 -22.39
CA ALA A 97 18.13 0.13 -21.40
C ALA A 97 17.00 1.16 -21.49
N THR A 98 16.69 1.61 -22.71
CA THR A 98 15.61 2.56 -22.97
C THR A 98 14.26 1.99 -22.57
N PHE A 99 13.97 0.74 -22.96
CA PHE A 99 12.77 0.03 -22.55
C PHE A 99 12.64 -0.05 -21.02
N THR A 100 13.69 -0.47 -20.32
CA THR A 100 13.66 -0.56 -18.85
C THR A 100 13.47 0.79 -18.17
N ALA A 101 14.09 1.85 -18.71
CA ALA A 101 13.95 3.21 -18.17
C ALA A 101 12.55 3.77 -18.41
N VAL A 102 12.03 3.67 -19.64
CA VAL A 102 10.71 4.19 -20.01
C VAL A 102 9.61 3.43 -19.27
N SER A 103 9.66 2.09 -19.23
CA SER A 103 8.69 1.31 -18.46
C SER A 103 8.75 1.63 -16.96
N GLY A 104 9.95 1.75 -16.38
CA GLY A 104 10.10 2.12 -14.97
C GLY A 104 9.58 3.52 -14.65
N LEU A 105 9.83 4.49 -15.53
CA LEU A 105 9.30 5.86 -15.40
C LEU A 105 7.79 5.91 -15.58
N TYR A 106 7.24 5.13 -16.52
CA TYR A 106 5.81 5.01 -16.73
C TYR A 106 5.12 4.41 -15.50
N ASP A 107 5.64 3.30 -14.95
CA ASP A 107 5.10 2.70 -13.73
C ASP A 107 5.15 3.69 -12.55
N ASN A 108 6.23 4.47 -12.44
CA ASN A 108 6.34 5.54 -11.45
C ASN A 108 5.28 6.63 -11.67
N SER A 109 5.10 7.11 -12.90
CA SER A 109 4.11 8.15 -13.20
C SER A 109 2.68 7.69 -12.88
N GLN A 110 2.36 6.40 -13.06
CA GLN A 110 1.06 5.83 -12.66
C GLN A 110 0.84 5.84 -11.14
N SER A 111 1.90 5.92 -10.34
CA SER A 111 1.80 6.02 -8.87
C SER A 111 1.59 7.45 -8.36
N LEU A 112 1.83 8.44 -9.23
CA LEU A 112 1.64 9.85 -8.95
C LEU A 112 0.26 10.29 -9.43
N LYS A 113 -0.40 11.15 -8.67
CA LYS A 113 -1.65 11.78 -9.13
C LYS A 113 -1.32 12.89 -10.13
N ASP A 114 -2.13 13.04 -11.18
CA ASP A 114 -1.96 14.08 -12.20
C ASP A 114 -1.98 15.50 -11.62
N ARG A 115 -2.68 15.69 -10.49
CA ARG A 115 -2.76 16.96 -9.75
C ARG A 115 -2.74 16.68 -8.24
N GLY A 116 -2.10 17.58 -7.50
CA GLY A 116 -2.17 17.57 -6.05
C GLY A 116 -3.58 17.91 -5.55
N GLU A 117 -4.07 17.16 -4.57
CA GLU A 117 -5.38 17.41 -3.93
C GLU A 117 -5.25 18.38 -2.74
N TYR A 118 -4.51 19.48 -2.94
CA TYR A 118 -4.20 20.45 -1.89
C TYR A 118 -5.46 21.01 -1.21
N GLN A 119 -6.48 21.40 -2.00
CA GLN A 119 -7.71 21.96 -1.45
C GLN A 119 -8.41 20.98 -0.51
N LYS A 120 -8.46 19.69 -0.87
CA LYS A 120 -9.05 18.65 -0.01
C LYS A 120 -8.22 18.45 1.26
N ALA A 121 -6.89 18.43 1.14
CA ALA A 121 -5.99 18.30 2.28
C ALA A 121 -6.15 19.47 3.27
N VAL A 122 -6.24 20.71 2.79
CA VAL A 122 -6.47 21.89 3.64
C VAL A 122 -7.81 21.79 4.37
N GLN A 123 -8.86 21.29 3.71
CA GLN A 123 -10.15 21.09 4.34
C GLN A 123 -10.11 20.02 5.46
N THR A 124 -9.34 18.94 5.26
CA THR A 124 -9.03 17.95 6.30
C THR A 124 -8.29 18.60 7.47
N PHE A 125 -7.28 19.43 7.20
CA PHE A 125 -6.47 20.08 8.22
C PHE A 125 -7.26 21.09 9.04
N ASN A 126 -8.10 21.90 8.40
CA ASN A 126 -8.98 22.85 9.09
C ASN A 126 -9.96 22.11 10.02
N ALA A 127 -10.61 21.05 9.52
CA ALA A 127 -11.51 20.25 10.35
C ALA A 127 -10.79 19.54 11.51
N SER A 128 -9.52 19.15 11.30
CA SER A 128 -8.68 18.54 12.34
C SER A 128 -8.28 19.55 13.41
N ASP A 129 -7.88 20.76 13.00
CA ASP A 129 -7.55 21.86 13.91
C ASP A 129 -8.79 22.30 14.71
N TYR A 130 -9.94 22.42 14.05
CA TYR A 130 -11.22 22.66 14.71
C TYR A 130 -11.50 21.62 15.79
N LEU A 131 -11.38 20.33 15.47
CA LEU A 131 -11.59 19.26 16.44
C LEU A 131 -10.54 19.29 17.56
N ALA A 132 -9.27 19.52 17.25
CA ALA A 132 -8.20 19.59 18.25
C ALA A 132 -8.43 20.72 19.27
N ASN A 133 -8.94 21.86 18.82
CA ASN A 133 -9.24 23.01 19.67
C ASN A 133 -10.57 22.89 20.44
N ASN A 134 -11.46 21.99 20.04
CA ASN A 134 -12.82 21.84 20.62
C ASN A 134 -13.07 20.48 21.28
N THR A 135 -12.03 19.65 21.44
CA THR A 135 -12.15 18.33 22.10
C THR A 135 -11.03 18.11 23.12
N GLY A 136 -11.35 17.42 24.20
CA GLY A 136 -10.41 17.03 25.26
C GLY A 136 -9.94 15.58 25.13
N ASN A 137 -9.04 15.15 26.02
CA ASN A 137 -8.46 13.80 26.00
C ASN A 137 -9.48 12.66 26.19
N GLU A 138 -10.60 12.95 26.85
CA GLU A 138 -11.70 11.99 27.05
C GLU A 138 -12.54 11.79 25.78
N ASP A 139 -12.42 12.68 24.78
CA ASP A 139 -13.18 12.59 23.55
C ASP A 139 -12.55 11.60 22.57
N VAL A 140 -13.37 10.64 22.12
CA VAL A 140 -12.99 9.63 21.15
C VAL A 140 -13.52 10.03 19.78
N ILE A 141 -12.56 10.34 18.90
CA ILE A 141 -12.83 10.71 17.52
C ILE A 141 -12.67 9.47 16.63
N LEU A 142 -13.65 9.26 15.76
CA LEU A 142 -13.62 8.30 14.67
C LEU A 142 -13.51 9.05 13.35
N LYS A 143 -12.56 8.67 12.50
CA LYS A 143 -12.45 9.16 11.14
C LYS A 143 -12.61 8.06 10.11
N ASP A 144 -12.98 8.44 8.89
CA ASP A 144 -12.84 7.57 7.73
C ASP A 144 -11.41 7.58 7.17
N HIS A 145 -10.98 6.46 6.56
CA HIS A 145 -9.73 6.32 5.81
C HIS A 145 -9.96 6.15 4.31
N ASN A 146 -11.19 5.90 3.86
CA ASN A 146 -11.48 5.58 2.47
C ASN A 146 -11.73 6.83 1.63
N TYR A 147 -12.40 7.84 2.18
CA TYR A 147 -12.86 9.02 1.43
C TYR A 147 -12.32 10.36 1.93
N ILE A 148 -11.51 10.36 3.01
CA ILE A 148 -10.83 11.56 3.51
C ILE A 148 -9.42 11.60 2.96
N ILE A 149 -9.08 12.70 2.26
CA ILE A 149 -7.73 12.93 1.75
C ILE A 149 -6.83 13.44 2.87
N ALA A 150 -5.57 12.99 2.86
CA ALA A 150 -4.55 13.34 3.87
C ALA A 150 -4.94 12.97 5.30
N ASP A 151 -5.81 11.97 5.47
CA ASP A 151 -6.32 11.52 6.77
C ASP A 151 -5.22 11.06 7.74
N ALA A 152 -4.09 10.56 7.22
CA ALA A 152 -2.97 10.10 8.03
C ALA A 152 -2.34 11.24 8.86
N TRP A 153 -2.43 12.48 8.36
CA TRP A 153 -1.86 13.68 8.99
C TRP A 153 -2.72 14.22 10.14
N ILE A 154 -3.99 13.82 10.21
CA ILE A 154 -4.94 14.23 11.26
C ILE A 154 -4.34 13.99 12.67
N LYS A 155 -3.56 12.92 12.84
CA LYS A 155 -2.90 12.56 14.10
C LYS A 155 -2.00 13.67 14.66
N LEU A 156 -1.37 14.45 13.77
CA LEU A 156 -0.46 15.53 14.18
C LEU A 156 -1.19 16.72 14.79
N PHE A 157 -2.49 16.85 14.56
CA PHE A 157 -3.30 17.90 15.19
C PHE A 157 -3.68 17.52 16.62
N PHE A 158 -3.94 16.23 16.86
CA PHE A 158 -4.35 15.75 18.17
C PHE A 158 -3.17 15.48 19.12
N MET A 159 -2.03 15.02 18.59
CA MET A 159 -0.82 14.68 19.39
C MET A 159 -1.11 13.80 20.62
N ARG A 160 -2.08 12.88 20.48
CA ARG A 160 -2.45 11.90 21.51
C ARG A 160 -1.69 10.59 21.28
N ASP A 161 -2.39 9.46 21.22
CA ASP A 161 -1.77 8.16 21.01
C ASP A 161 -1.54 7.83 19.52
N TYR A 162 -0.61 6.90 19.26
CA TYR A 162 -0.34 6.36 17.92
C TYR A 162 -1.59 5.77 17.26
N SER A 163 -2.50 5.19 18.03
CA SER A 163 -3.76 4.62 17.52
C SER A 163 -4.88 5.65 17.34
N TYR A 164 -4.70 6.88 17.83
CA TYR A 164 -5.70 7.95 17.80
C TYR A 164 -5.56 8.85 16.56
N PRO A 165 -6.67 9.37 15.97
CA PRO A 165 -8.06 8.98 16.24
C PRO A 165 -8.37 7.58 15.70
N LEU A 166 -9.47 6.99 16.18
CA LEU A 166 -9.98 5.72 15.64
C LEU A 166 -10.24 5.89 14.14
N SER A 167 -10.01 4.82 13.38
CA SER A 167 -10.09 4.87 11.92
C SER A 167 -10.90 3.71 11.38
N ARG A 168 -11.90 3.99 10.54
CA ARG A 168 -12.42 2.98 9.61
C ARG A 168 -11.27 2.52 8.72
N GLY A 169 -11.12 1.21 8.58
CA GLY A 169 -10.10 0.58 7.75
C GLY A 169 -10.50 0.58 6.28
N PHE A 170 -9.54 0.23 5.42
CA PHE A 170 -9.80 -0.01 4.01
C PHE A 170 -10.81 -1.15 3.82
N PHE A 171 -11.83 -0.99 2.96
CA PHE A 171 -12.97 -1.90 2.89
C PHE A 171 -12.62 -3.39 2.71
N LYS A 172 -11.59 -3.68 1.90
CA LYS A 172 -11.07 -5.04 1.69
C LYS A 172 -10.71 -5.77 3.00
N ARG A 173 -10.43 -5.03 4.08
CA ARG A 173 -10.14 -5.61 5.40
C ARG A 173 -11.36 -6.22 6.08
N TYR A 174 -12.57 -5.78 5.76
CA TYR A 174 -13.82 -6.28 6.32
C TYR A 174 -14.39 -7.46 5.51
N GLU A 175 -13.95 -7.59 4.26
CA GLU A 175 -14.38 -8.63 3.32
C GLU A 175 -13.55 -9.92 3.42
N ASP A 176 -12.50 -9.94 4.25
CA ASP A 176 -11.59 -11.10 4.36
C ASP A 176 -12.30 -12.31 5.00
N PRO A 177 -12.58 -13.38 4.23
CA PRO A 177 -13.33 -14.52 4.74
C PRO A 177 -12.47 -15.43 5.64
N VAL A 178 -11.14 -15.31 5.55
CA VAL A 178 -10.18 -16.14 6.29
C VAL A 178 -9.79 -15.46 7.60
N LYS A 179 -9.71 -14.12 7.61
CA LYS A 179 -9.37 -13.33 8.79
C LYS A 179 -10.46 -12.32 9.09
N LYS A 180 -11.58 -12.79 9.64
CA LYS A 180 -12.69 -11.93 10.10
C LYS A 180 -12.16 -10.90 11.09
N ARG A 181 -12.26 -9.63 10.72
CA ARG A 181 -11.83 -8.51 11.56
C ARG A 181 -13.00 -7.90 12.33
N GLU A 182 -12.63 -7.12 13.33
CA GLU A 182 -13.45 -6.14 14.02
C GLU A 182 -14.21 -5.27 13.00
N MET A 183 -15.52 -5.10 13.19
CA MET A 183 -16.45 -4.44 12.24
C MET A 183 -17.00 -3.11 12.76
N CYS A 184 -16.71 -2.74 14.00
CA CYS A 184 -17.29 -1.58 14.68
C CYS A 184 -17.02 -0.29 13.93
N THR A 185 -15.78 -0.03 13.51
CA THR A 185 -15.48 1.19 12.75
C THR A 185 -16.19 1.24 11.40
N LEU A 186 -16.53 0.10 10.81
CA LEU A 186 -17.38 0.04 9.62
C LEU A 186 -18.84 0.35 9.98
N TRP A 187 -19.41 -0.32 10.97
CA TRP A 187 -20.81 -0.13 11.37
C TRP A 187 -21.09 1.26 11.95
N MET A 188 -20.17 1.81 12.74
CA MET A 188 -20.28 3.17 13.28
C MET A 188 -20.33 4.23 12.18
N ILE A 189 -19.65 4.00 11.05
CA ILE A 189 -19.75 4.90 9.91
C ILE A 189 -20.95 4.50 9.06
N SER A 190 -20.94 3.34 8.41
CA SER A 190 -21.89 2.98 7.36
C SER A 190 -23.33 2.71 7.82
N THR A 191 -23.54 2.29 9.07
CA THR A 191 -24.87 1.91 9.59
C THR A 191 -25.05 2.30 11.07
N PRO A 192 -24.88 3.59 11.43
CA PRO A 192 -24.70 4.05 12.81
C PRO A 192 -25.91 3.76 13.70
N ASN A 193 -27.11 3.77 13.11
CA ASN A 193 -28.38 3.60 13.84
C ASN A 193 -28.79 2.13 14.05
N THR A 194 -27.99 1.16 13.57
CA THR A 194 -28.26 -0.27 13.80
C THR A 194 -27.84 -0.69 15.20
N VAL A 195 -28.37 -1.81 15.70
CA VAL A 195 -27.99 -2.38 17.02
C VAL A 195 -26.48 -2.53 17.14
N ASN A 196 -25.83 -3.01 16.07
CA ASN A 196 -24.37 -3.18 16.04
C ASN A 196 -23.64 -1.83 16.05
N GLY A 197 -24.09 -0.85 15.26
CA GLY A 197 -23.51 0.50 15.26
C GLY A 197 -23.59 1.15 16.64
N LYS A 198 -24.77 1.13 17.26
CA LYS A 198 -25.00 1.67 18.61
C LYS A 198 -24.13 1.01 19.67
N LYS A 199 -24.10 -0.33 19.68
CA LYS A 199 -23.23 -1.12 20.58
C LYS A 199 -21.76 -0.75 20.42
N CYS A 200 -21.31 -0.48 19.20
CA CYS A 200 -19.93 -0.08 18.93
C CYS A 200 -19.64 1.35 19.41
N PHE A 201 -20.57 2.30 19.25
CA PHE A 201 -20.42 3.63 19.84
C PHE A 201 -20.36 3.57 21.37
N GLU A 202 -21.23 2.78 22.00
CA GLU A 202 -21.21 2.56 23.46
C GLU A 202 -19.91 1.92 23.93
N GLY A 203 -19.45 0.86 23.24
CA GLY A 203 -18.25 0.12 23.64
C GLY A 203 -16.95 0.87 23.41
N THR A 204 -16.90 1.78 22.43
CA THR A 204 -15.69 2.57 22.13
C THR A 204 -15.68 3.94 22.80
N GLY A 205 -16.84 4.42 23.28
CA GLY A 205 -16.99 5.80 23.75
C GLY A 205 -16.90 6.85 22.64
N THR A 206 -16.98 6.45 21.36
CA THR A 206 -16.88 7.38 20.23
C THR A 206 -18.01 8.40 20.26
N ASN A 207 -17.65 9.68 20.28
CA ASN A 207 -18.56 10.81 20.38
C ASN A 207 -18.41 11.81 19.21
N PHE A 208 -17.29 11.77 18.48
CA PHE A 208 -17.08 12.61 17.29
C PHE A 208 -16.75 11.76 16.07
N ILE A 209 -17.37 12.09 14.93
CA ILE A 209 -17.25 11.32 13.69
C ILE A 209 -16.92 12.25 12.53
N MET A 210 -15.76 12.05 11.93
CA MET A 210 -15.26 12.80 10.78
C MET A 210 -15.39 11.96 9.51
N VAL A 211 -16.19 12.44 8.55
CA VAL A 211 -16.47 11.74 7.29
C VAL A 211 -16.49 12.70 6.11
N ASN A 212 -16.36 12.15 4.90
CA ASN A 212 -16.69 12.90 3.70
C ASN A 212 -18.22 12.97 3.54
N PRO A 213 -18.82 14.18 3.46
CA PRO A 213 -20.27 14.34 3.44
C PRO A 213 -20.93 13.70 2.22
N ASP A 214 -20.25 13.67 1.06
CA ASP A 214 -20.81 13.14 -0.19
C ASP A 214 -21.00 11.62 -0.16
N PHE A 215 -20.16 10.91 0.59
CA PHE A 215 -20.19 9.44 0.66
C PHE A 215 -20.93 8.93 1.88
N ASP A 216 -20.65 9.52 3.04
CA ASP A 216 -21.05 8.96 4.35
C ASP A 216 -21.86 9.98 5.18
N GLY A 217 -22.10 11.19 4.71
CA GLY A 217 -22.86 12.20 5.48
C GLY A 217 -24.31 11.80 5.70
N SER A 218 -24.97 11.26 4.67
CA SER A 218 -26.42 11.02 4.68
C SER A 218 -26.90 10.07 5.78
N GLN A 219 -26.07 9.14 6.24
CA GLN A 219 -26.43 8.20 7.31
C GLN A 219 -26.49 8.88 8.70
N PHE A 220 -25.76 9.98 8.88
CA PHE A 220 -25.80 10.80 10.09
C PHE A 220 -26.86 11.88 10.00
N GLU A 221 -27.02 12.54 8.84
CA GLU A 221 -28.01 13.62 8.67
C GLU A 221 -29.46 13.14 8.82
N LYS A 222 -29.73 11.87 8.50
CA LYS A 222 -31.06 11.26 8.70
C LYS A 222 -31.33 10.86 10.15
N SER A 223 -30.31 10.86 11.01
CA SER A 223 -30.43 10.45 12.40
C SER A 223 -30.65 11.65 13.31
N LYS A 224 -31.48 11.46 14.34
CA LYS A 224 -31.64 12.45 15.42
C LYS A 224 -30.55 12.35 16.49
N GLU A 225 -29.77 11.28 16.48
CA GLU A 225 -28.71 10.99 17.45
C GLU A 225 -27.39 11.69 17.11
N PHE A 226 -27.30 12.36 15.96
CA PHE A 226 -26.08 13.01 15.50
C PHE A 226 -26.32 14.46 15.10
N TRP A 227 -25.49 15.35 15.61
CA TRP A 227 -25.50 16.77 15.26
C TRP A 227 -24.30 17.09 14.38
N LYS A 228 -24.54 17.73 13.24
CA LYS A 228 -23.47 18.24 12.40
C LYS A 228 -22.91 19.51 13.03
N ILE A 229 -21.69 19.43 13.56
CA ILE A 229 -21.06 20.53 14.31
C ILE A 229 -20.02 21.29 13.47
N TYR A 230 -19.56 20.69 12.37
CA TYR A 230 -18.66 21.31 11.43
C TYR A 230 -18.94 20.74 10.03
N SER A 231 -18.85 21.57 9.00
CA SER A 231 -19.00 21.12 7.62
C SER A 231 -18.23 22.03 6.68
N ASN A 232 -17.49 21.42 5.77
CA ASN A 232 -17.05 22.02 4.51
C ASN A 232 -17.39 21.04 3.37
N GLU A 233 -16.88 21.30 2.17
CA GLU A 233 -17.18 20.50 0.97
C GLU A 233 -16.65 19.06 1.09
N GLN A 234 -15.50 18.86 1.73
CA GLN A 234 -14.80 17.56 1.76
C GLN A 234 -14.95 16.81 3.08
N ILE A 235 -15.32 17.50 4.16
CA ILE A 235 -15.38 16.99 5.52
C ILE A 235 -16.61 17.53 6.25
N ALA A 236 -17.37 16.62 6.83
CA ALA A 236 -18.35 16.91 7.85
C ALA A 236 -17.95 16.22 9.15
N VAL A 237 -18.17 16.91 10.27
CA VAL A 237 -17.99 16.36 11.61
C VAL A 237 -19.35 16.29 12.29
N TYR A 238 -19.67 15.09 12.75
CA TYR A 238 -20.87 14.80 13.50
C TYR A 238 -20.51 14.52 14.96
N TYR A 239 -21.29 15.08 15.87
CA TYR A 239 -21.23 14.79 17.30
C TYR A 239 -22.40 13.90 17.68
N LYS A 240 -22.14 12.82 18.43
CA LYS A 240 -23.19 11.94 18.94
C LYS A 240 -23.89 12.61 20.12
N ASN A 241 -25.13 13.03 19.90
CA ASN A 241 -25.98 13.58 20.96
C ASN A 241 -26.62 12.43 21.75
N ILE A 242 -26.44 12.46 23.07
CA ILE A 242 -26.98 11.47 24.02
C ILE A 242 -28.50 11.63 24.13
#